data_AF-A0A2U1MA56-F1
#
_entry.id   AF-A0A2U1MA56-F1
#
_cell.length_a   1.000
_cell.length_b   1.000
_cell.length_c   1.000
_cell.angle_alpha   90.00
_cell.angle_beta   90.00
_cell.angle_gamma   90.00
#
_symmetry.space_group_name_H-M   'P 1'
#
loop_
_entity.id
_entity.type
_entity.pdbx_description
1 polymer ?
#
loop_
_entity_poly.entity_id
_entity_poly.type
_entity_poly.pdbx_seq_one_letter_code
_entity_poly.pdbx_strand_id
1 'polypeptide(L)'
;MHGKRPIFQWEWEWISPPASTTELYQLQEMLSQLRNVMLTNDTDSWKWACNASGIFTTKSMKNHLIKTAHGPNHWIFPWNRLAPIKANILGWRLEMNRLPTTDLLLQRKIAIPSTTCLLCNASVESIQHLFLECPFADILWSLLLSWCKIPLRRPLQAKDLFELHMDPFIPPDKAKHINLIVLSYCWTIWKVRNECVFSKKEPSIRFDMKEINTTSYLWLANRTNSSELDWTKWSSFNY
;
A
#
# COMPACT_ATOMS: atom_id res chain seq x y z
N MET A 1 30.65 26.82 -42.79
CA MET A 1 30.53 25.77 -43.82
C MET A 1 29.47 24.77 -43.37
N HIS A 2 28.34 24.69 -44.06
CA HIS A 2 27.23 23.78 -43.73
C HIS A 2 27.53 22.38 -44.26
N GLY A 3 27.89 21.44 -43.38
CA GLY A 3 28.06 20.03 -43.73
C GLY A 3 26.73 19.43 -44.16
N LYS A 4 26.66 18.95 -45.41
CA LYS A 4 25.52 18.19 -45.92
C LYS A 4 25.31 16.96 -45.02
N ARG A 5 24.10 16.78 -44.48
CA ARG A 5 23.74 15.56 -43.76
C ARG A 5 23.77 14.39 -44.76
N PRO A 6 24.42 13.26 -44.46
CA PRO A 6 24.33 12.08 -45.31
C PRO A 6 22.88 11.62 -45.37
N ILE A 7 22.33 11.51 -46.59
CA ILE A 7 21.02 10.92 -46.82
C ILE A 7 21.25 9.42 -46.86
N PHE A 8 20.92 8.72 -45.77
CA PHE A 8 20.92 7.26 -45.76
C PHE A 8 19.71 6.76 -46.56
N GLN A 9 19.97 6.06 -47.66
CA GLN A 9 18.96 5.34 -48.42
C GLN A 9 18.94 3.89 -47.92
N TRP A 10 17.83 3.48 -47.31
CA TRP A 10 17.67 2.11 -46.80
C TRP A 10 17.40 1.16 -47.96
N GLU A 11 18.29 0.19 -48.17
CA GLU A 11 18.06 -0.96 -49.05
C GLU A 11 17.52 -2.11 -48.20
N TRP A 12 16.30 -2.55 -48.51
CA TRP A 12 15.59 -3.56 -47.73
C TRP A 12 15.61 -4.90 -48.47
N GLU A 13 16.13 -5.93 -47.82
CA GLU A 13 16.03 -7.31 -48.27
C GLU A 13 14.71 -7.93 -47.79
N TRP A 14 13.63 -7.61 -48.49
CA TRP A 14 12.29 -8.09 -48.12
C TRP A 14 12.16 -9.61 -48.29
N ILE A 15 11.74 -10.30 -47.24
CA ILE A 15 11.22 -11.68 -47.35
C ILE A 15 9.82 -11.66 -47.99
N SER A 16 9.00 -10.66 -47.63
CA SER A 16 7.76 -10.31 -48.32
C SER A 16 7.56 -8.79 -48.21
N PRO A 17 7.24 -8.09 -49.31
CA PRO A 17 6.97 -6.66 -49.25
C PRO A 17 5.64 -6.39 -48.53
N PRO A 18 5.49 -5.22 -47.87
CA PRO A 18 4.24 -4.82 -47.25
C PRO A 18 3.14 -4.71 -48.33
N ALA A 19 2.05 -5.44 -48.15
CA ALA A 19 0.98 -5.57 -49.14
C ALA A 19 -0.35 -4.97 -48.65
N SER A 20 -0.54 -4.90 -47.33
CA SER A 20 -1.72 -4.31 -46.71
C SER A 20 -1.51 -2.84 -46.34
N THR A 21 -2.61 -2.11 -46.20
CA THR A 21 -2.58 -0.72 -45.73
C THR A 21 -1.97 -0.61 -44.33
N THR A 22 -2.25 -1.56 -43.43
CA THR A 22 -1.68 -1.59 -42.07
C THR A 22 -0.16 -1.77 -42.09
N GLU A 23 0.36 -2.69 -42.91
CA GLU A 23 1.82 -2.89 -43.03
C GLU A 23 2.51 -1.66 -43.63
N LEU A 24 1.89 -0.97 -44.59
CA LEU A 24 2.40 0.29 -45.13
C LEU A 24 2.44 1.39 -44.07
N TYR A 25 1.42 1.50 -43.21
CA TYR A 25 1.42 2.44 -42.09
C TYR A 25 2.52 2.13 -41.07
N GLN A 26 2.70 0.85 -40.71
CA GLN A 26 3.76 0.42 -39.79
C GLN A 26 5.16 0.70 -40.36
N LEU A 27 5.36 0.45 -41.65
CA LEU A 27 6.60 0.79 -42.34
C LEU A 27 6.86 2.31 -42.31
N GLN A 28 5.84 3.12 -42.60
CA GLN A 28 5.96 4.57 -42.57
C GLN A 28 6.28 5.09 -41.16
N GLU A 29 5.65 4.52 -40.13
CA GLU A 29 5.93 4.85 -38.73
C GLU A 29 7.37 4.51 -38.35
N MET A 30 7.83 3.29 -38.69
CA MET A 30 9.21 2.87 -38.45
C MET A 30 10.22 3.78 -39.18
N LEU A 31 10.00 4.09 -40.46
CA LEU A 31 10.85 5.02 -41.23
C LEU A 31 10.90 6.41 -40.59
N SER A 32 9.80 6.87 -39.99
CA SER A 32 9.76 8.14 -39.26
C SER A 32 10.66 8.14 -38.02
N GLN A 33 10.75 7.00 -37.32
CA GLN A 33 11.63 6.82 -36.16
C GLN A 33 13.10 6.74 -36.59
N LEU A 34 13.37 6.08 -37.71
CA LEU A 34 14.73 5.94 -38.27
C LEU A 34 15.29 7.23 -38.86
N ARG A 35 14.44 8.21 -39.22
CA ARG A 35 14.86 9.46 -39.88
C ARG A 35 15.95 10.24 -39.14
N ASN A 36 15.98 10.15 -37.81
CA ASN A 36 16.95 10.87 -36.97
C ASN A 36 18.11 9.97 -36.50
N VAL A 37 18.16 8.71 -36.93
CA VAL A 37 19.22 7.78 -36.56
C VAL A 37 20.41 8.00 -37.47
N MET A 38 21.57 8.29 -36.89
CA MET A 38 22.85 8.35 -37.61
C MET A 38 23.60 7.06 -37.33
N LEU A 39 23.73 6.23 -38.36
CA LEU A 39 24.53 5.01 -38.28
C LEU A 39 26.01 5.38 -38.22
N THR A 40 26.73 4.77 -37.28
CA THR A 40 28.19 4.82 -37.18
C THR A 40 28.75 3.42 -37.36
N ASN A 41 30.03 3.30 -37.69
CA ASN A 41 30.71 2.00 -37.76
C ASN A 41 31.09 1.44 -36.37
N ASP A 42 30.52 2.01 -35.31
CA ASP A 42 30.75 1.53 -33.95
C ASP A 42 29.92 0.28 -33.69
N THR A 43 30.35 -0.53 -32.72
CA THR A 43 29.58 -1.70 -32.28
C THR A 43 28.26 -1.29 -31.62
N ASP A 44 27.20 -2.03 -31.90
CA ASP A 44 25.89 -1.81 -31.30
C ASP A 44 25.94 -1.84 -29.77
N SER A 45 25.23 -0.91 -29.14
CA SER A 45 25.13 -0.82 -27.68
C SER A 45 23.72 -0.46 -27.23
N TRP A 46 23.28 -1.09 -26.13
CA TRP A 46 22.00 -0.77 -25.51
C TRP A 46 22.08 0.60 -24.82
N LYS A 47 21.20 1.52 -25.23
CA LYS A 47 21.05 2.82 -24.59
C LYS A 47 19.73 2.91 -23.84
N TRP A 48 19.82 3.39 -22.61
CA TRP A 48 18.65 3.68 -21.78
C TRP A 48 17.95 4.94 -22.26
N ALA A 49 16.79 4.77 -22.90
CA ALA A 49 16.03 5.87 -23.50
C ALA A 49 15.54 6.93 -22.49
N CYS A 50 15.37 6.57 -21.21
CA CYS A 50 14.87 7.48 -20.18
C CYS A 50 15.97 8.36 -19.54
N ASN A 51 17.16 8.43 -20.13
CA ASN A 51 18.25 9.30 -19.67
C ASN A 51 19.04 9.83 -20.88
N ALA A 52 19.33 11.13 -20.89
CA ALA A 52 20.07 11.77 -21.98
C ALA A 52 21.49 11.22 -22.16
N SER A 53 22.11 10.67 -21.10
CA SER A 53 23.42 10.02 -21.21
C SER A 53 23.36 8.61 -21.82
N GLY A 54 22.16 8.05 -22.06
CA GLY A 54 21.98 6.68 -22.55
C GLY A 54 22.37 5.60 -21.52
N ILE A 55 22.76 5.97 -20.30
CA ILE A 55 23.17 5.02 -19.25
C ILE A 55 22.00 4.77 -18.30
N PHE A 56 21.73 3.49 -18.04
CA PHE A 56 20.76 3.09 -17.04
C PHE A 56 21.24 3.46 -15.64
N THR A 57 20.37 4.12 -14.88
CA THR A 57 20.54 4.30 -13.44
C THR A 57 19.21 4.11 -12.74
N THR A 58 19.25 3.58 -11.52
CA THR A 58 18.06 3.47 -10.65
C THR A 58 17.38 4.83 -10.45
N LYS A 59 18.17 5.92 -10.38
CA LYS A 59 17.68 7.31 -10.33
C LYS A 59 16.88 7.68 -11.57
N SER A 60 17.40 7.42 -12.78
CA SER A 60 16.71 7.73 -14.03
C SER A 60 15.41 6.93 -14.18
N MET A 61 15.42 5.65 -13.80
CA MET A 61 14.22 4.80 -13.81
C MET A 61 13.17 5.31 -12.83
N LYS A 62 13.57 5.61 -11.58
CA LYS A 62 12.65 6.19 -10.57
C LYS A 62 12.03 7.50 -11.06
N ASN A 63 12.84 8.40 -11.61
CA ASN A 63 12.34 9.67 -12.12
C ASN A 63 11.37 9.49 -13.30
N HIS A 64 11.64 8.54 -14.18
CA HIS A 64 10.74 8.19 -15.26
C HIS A 64 9.42 7.66 -14.70
N LEU A 65 9.46 6.66 -13.80
CA LEU A 65 8.28 6.11 -13.15
C LEU A 65 7.45 7.17 -12.43
N ILE A 66 8.06 8.14 -11.76
CA ILE A 66 7.33 9.25 -11.12
C ILE A 66 6.62 10.12 -12.16
N LYS A 67 7.26 10.41 -13.29
CA LYS A 67 6.68 11.23 -14.37
C LYS A 67 5.57 10.50 -15.13
N THR A 68 5.70 9.19 -15.31
CA THR A 68 4.75 8.36 -16.08
C THR A 68 3.71 7.68 -15.20
N ALA A 69 3.81 7.80 -13.87
CA ALA A 69 2.77 7.37 -12.95
C ALA A 69 1.54 8.26 -13.12
N HIS A 70 0.72 7.93 -14.11
CA HIS A 70 -0.63 8.46 -14.26
C HIS A 70 -1.57 7.64 -13.39
N GLY A 71 -1.68 8.03 -12.14
CA GLY A 71 -2.72 7.56 -11.23
C GLY A 71 -3.07 8.70 -10.27
N PRO A 72 -4.32 8.79 -9.79
CA PRO A 72 -4.64 9.76 -8.76
C PRO A 72 -3.70 9.54 -7.57
N ASN A 73 -3.22 10.63 -6.96
CA ASN A 73 -2.38 10.67 -5.75
C ASN A 73 -3.15 10.18 -4.49
N HIS A 74 -4.11 9.28 -4.67
CA HIS A 74 -5.25 9.06 -3.80
C HIS A 74 -4.94 8.20 -2.57
N TRP A 75 -3.83 7.46 -2.57
CA TRP A 75 -3.46 6.57 -1.47
C TRP A 75 -2.24 7.10 -0.71
N ILE A 76 -2.40 8.25 -0.06
CA ILE A 76 -1.41 8.72 0.92
C ILE A 76 -1.72 8.04 2.25
N PHE A 77 -1.29 6.79 2.37
CA PHE A 77 -1.35 6.09 3.66
C PHE A 77 -0.57 6.89 4.73
N PRO A 78 -1.15 7.18 5.90
CA PRO A 78 -0.50 7.98 6.94
C PRO A 78 0.53 7.15 7.71
N TRP A 79 1.76 7.12 7.20
CA TRP A 79 2.89 6.45 7.82
C TRP A 79 3.21 7.04 9.20
N ASN A 80 3.31 6.17 10.20
CA ASN A 80 3.65 6.57 11.57
C ASN A 80 5.03 6.05 11.96
N ARG A 81 5.97 6.98 12.22
CA ARG A 81 7.33 6.64 12.67
C ARG A 81 7.36 5.98 14.05
N LEU A 82 6.30 6.17 14.86
CA LEU A 82 6.18 5.56 16.19
C LEU A 82 5.75 4.09 16.08
N ALA A 83 5.14 3.67 14.98
CA ALA A 83 4.78 2.27 14.74
C ALA A 83 5.94 1.49 14.12
N PRO A 84 6.10 0.19 14.41
CA PRO A 84 7.00 -0.68 13.67
C PRO A 84 6.67 -0.69 12.18
N ILE A 85 7.70 -0.80 11.34
CA ILE A 85 7.52 -0.82 9.88
C ILE A 85 6.54 -1.91 9.42
N LYS A 86 6.55 -3.08 10.07
CA LYS A 86 5.61 -4.18 9.79
C LYS A 86 4.14 -3.81 10.02
N ALA A 87 3.85 -2.99 11.03
CA ALA A 87 2.49 -2.52 11.32
C ALA A 87 2.04 -1.47 10.29
N ASN A 88 2.94 -0.55 9.91
CA ASN A 88 2.68 0.37 8.82
C ASN A 88 2.42 -0.36 7.49
N ILE A 89 3.26 -1.34 7.13
CA ILE A 89 3.07 -2.15 5.90
C ILE A 89 1.74 -2.90 5.94
N LEU A 90 1.35 -3.43 7.10
CA LEU A 90 0.05 -4.08 7.27
C LEU A 90 -1.09 -3.09 6.98
N GLY A 91 -1.07 -1.90 7.60
CA GLY A 91 -2.08 -0.87 7.38
C GLY A 91 -2.15 -0.41 5.93
N TRP A 92 -1.00 -0.16 5.29
CA TRP A 92 -0.93 0.20 3.88
C TRP A 92 -1.53 -0.88 2.97
N ARG A 93 -1.24 -2.16 3.24
CA ARG A 93 -1.83 -3.28 2.51
C ARG A 93 -3.33 -3.44 2.77
N LEU A 94 -3.79 -3.10 3.98
CA LEU A 94 -5.21 -3.11 4.33
C LEU A 94 -5.95 -2.07 3.48
N GLU A 95 -5.47 -0.83 3.43
CA GLU A 95 -6.08 0.26 2.66
C GLU A 95 -6.18 -0.07 1.16
N MET A 96 -5.18 -0.75 0.60
CA MET A 96 -5.17 -1.16 -0.82
C MET A 96 -6.00 -2.42 -1.12
N ASN A 97 -6.68 -3.00 -0.14
CA ASN A 97 -7.36 -4.29 -0.25
C ASN A 97 -6.44 -5.48 -0.65
N ARG A 98 -5.25 -5.58 -0.03
CA ARG A 98 -4.18 -6.54 -0.41
C ARG A 98 -3.74 -7.50 0.70
N LEU A 99 -4.56 -7.71 1.72
CA LEU A 99 -4.34 -8.75 2.73
C LEU A 99 -4.84 -10.12 2.24
N PRO A 100 -4.28 -11.25 2.70
CA PRO A 100 -4.72 -12.58 2.29
C PRO A 100 -5.96 -13.05 3.09
N THR A 101 -7.08 -12.34 2.93
CA THR A 101 -8.38 -12.75 3.45
C THR A 101 -8.97 -13.88 2.62
N THR A 102 -9.90 -14.66 3.17
CA THR A 102 -10.42 -15.87 2.50
C THR A 102 -11.03 -15.59 1.13
N ASP A 103 -11.76 -14.49 0.97
CA ASP A 103 -12.35 -14.05 -0.31
C ASP A 103 -11.26 -13.81 -1.39
N LEU A 104 -10.19 -13.11 -1.04
CA LEU A 104 -9.07 -12.81 -1.92
C LEU A 104 -8.21 -14.05 -2.21
N LEU A 105 -8.12 -14.99 -1.28
CA LEU A 105 -7.46 -16.29 -1.51
C LEU A 105 -8.24 -17.13 -2.51
N LEU A 106 -9.57 -17.18 -2.40
CA LEU A 106 -10.43 -17.87 -3.37
C LEU A 106 -10.35 -17.26 -4.77
N GLN A 107 -10.32 -15.93 -4.87
CA GLN A 107 -10.13 -15.24 -6.16
C GLN A 107 -8.81 -15.66 -6.83
N ARG A 108 -7.77 -15.94 -6.04
CA ARG A 108 -6.47 -16.46 -6.51
C ARG A 108 -6.44 -17.97 -6.70
N LYS A 109 -7.59 -18.65 -6.62
CA LYS A 109 -7.73 -20.11 -6.77
C LYS A 109 -6.92 -20.92 -5.75
N ILE A 110 -6.68 -20.35 -4.58
CA ILE A 110 -6.05 -21.06 -3.46
C ILE A 110 -7.15 -21.82 -2.71
N ALA A 111 -6.97 -23.14 -2.57
CA ALA A 111 -7.90 -23.97 -1.82
C ALA A 111 -7.84 -23.64 -0.33
N ILE A 112 -8.99 -23.37 0.28
CA ILE A 112 -9.15 -23.08 1.70
C ILE A 112 -10.31 -23.90 2.28
N PRO A 113 -10.23 -24.31 3.55
CA PRO A 113 -11.23 -25.20 4.15
C PRO A 113 -12.57 -24.50 4.44
N SER A 114 -12.55 -23.20 4.70
CA SER A 114 -13.74 -22.40 4.96
C SER A 114 -13.47 -20.94 4.59
N THR A 115 -14.52 -20.24 4.16
CA THR A 115 -14.53 -18.80 3.92
C THR A 115 -15.04 -18.00 5.11
N THR A 116 -15.59 -18.68 6.12
CA THR A 116 -16.22 -18.00 7.25
C THR A 116 -15.16 -17.35 8.13
N CYS A 117 -15.41 -16.10 8.52
CA CYS A 117 -14.59 -15.35 9.46
C CYS A 117 -14.52 -16.06 10.81
N LEU A 118 -13.32 -16.48 11.21
CA LEU A 118 -13.11 -17.21 12.46
C LEU A 118 -13.25 -16.34 13.72
N LEU A 119 -13.30 -15.01 13.57
CA LEU A 119 -13.50 -14.11 14.72
C LEU A 119 -14.96 -14.06 15.18
N CYS A 120 -15.92 -14.22 14.27
CA CYS A 120 -17.35 -14.10 14.56
C CYS A 120 -18.18 -15.33 14.15
N ASN A 121 -17.63 -16.20 13.29
CA ASN A 121 -18.29 -17.37 12.71
C ASN A 121 -19.61 -17.09 11.98
N ALA A 122 -19.84 -15.86 11.50
CA ALA A 122 -21.14 -15.42 10.98
C ALA A 122 -21.17 -15.11 9.47
N SER A 123 -20.04 -14.70 8.88
CA SER A 123 -20.00 -14.21 7.49
C SER A 123 -18.65 -14.46 6.83
N VAL A 124 -18.59 -14.28 5.51
CA VAL A 124 -17.36 -14.45 4.73
C VAL A 124 -16.28 -13.47 5.19
N GLU A 125 -15.06 -13.96 5.36
CA GLU A 125 -13.91 -13.12 5.70
C GLU A 125 -13.42 -12.37 4.46
N SER A 126 -13.75 -11.07 4.43
CA SER A 126 -13.15 -10.03 3.58
C SER A 126 -12.46 -8.99 4.45
N ILE A 127 -11.68 -8.07 3.88
CA ILE A 127 -11.07 -6.97 4.66
C ILE A 127 -12.15 -6.07 5.26
N GLN A 128 -13.16 -5.74 4.47
CA GLN A 128 -14.32 -4.96 4.91
C GLN A 128 -14.97 -5.60 6.13
N HIS A 129 -15.27 -6.90 6.03
CA HIS A 129 -15.85 -7.62 7.14
C HIS A 129 -14.89 -7.69 8.33
N LEU A 130 -13.68 -8.19 8.13
CA LEU A 130 -12.73 -8.51 9.19
C LEU A 130 -12.39 -7.30 10.08
N PHE A 131 -12.27 -6.10 9.51
CA PHE A 131 -11.84 -4.91 10.24
C PHE A 131 -12.97 -3.93 10.59
N LEU A 132 -14.11 -3.96 9.89
CA LEU A 132 -15.16 -2.95 10.04
C LEU A 132 -16.53 -3.51 10.42
N GLU A 133 -16.94 -4.66 9.87
CA GLU A 133 -18.30 -5.18 10.05
C GLU A 133 -18.37 -6.39 11.01
N CYS A 134 -17.23 -7.02 11.27
CA CYS A 134 -17.13 -8.16 12.17
C CYS A 134 -17.55 -7.73 13.58
N PRO A 135 -18.54 -8.40 14.21
CA PRO A 135 -19.00 -8.04 15.55
C PRO A 135 -17.87 -7.97 16.59
N PHE A 136 -16.88 -8.86 16.47
CA PHE A 136 -15.69 -8.84 17.31
C PHE A 136 -14.86 -7.56 17.12
N ALA A 137 -14.64 -7.16 15.87
CA ALA A 137 -13.89 -5.96 15.50
C ALA A 137 -14.65 -4.68 15.90
N ASP A 138 -15.97 -4.63 15.67
CA ASP A 138 -16.85 -3.49 16.01
C ASP A 138 -16.89 -3.22 17.53
N ILE A 139 -16.90 -4.27 18.35
CA ILE A 139 -16.79 -4.13 19.81
C ILE A 139 -15.43 -3.56 20.21
N LEU A 140 -14.32 -4.11 19.68
CA LEU A 140 -12.97 -3.60 19.97
C LEU A 140 -12.80 -2.15 19.51
N TRP A 141 -13.33 -1.81 18.34
CA TRP A 141 -13.32 -0.45 17.82
C TRP A 141 -14.08 0.51 18.75
N SER A 142 -15.27 0.12 19.21
CA SER A 142 -16.06 0.92 20.14
C SER A 142 -15.35 1.14 21.48
N LEU A 143 -14.70 0.10 22.02
CA LEU A 143 -13.89 0.19 23.23
C LEU A 143 -12.66 1.08 23.04
N LEU A 144 -12.02 1.02 21.87
CA LEU A 144 -10.90 1.88 21.50
C LEU A 144 -11.32 3.35 21.44
N LEU A 145 -12.41 3.68 20.75
CA LEU A 145 -12.92 5.05 20.70
C LEU A 145 -13.29 5.57 22.09
N SER A 146 -13.95 4.73 22.91
CA SER A 146 -14.26 5.05 24.30
C SER A 146 -12.99 5.32 25.13
N TRP A 147 -11.95 4.51 24.96
CA TRP A 147 -10.66 4.70 25.63
C TRP A 147 -10.01 6.03 25.22
N CYS A 148 -10.03 6.34 23.92
CA CYS A 148 -9.48 7.58 23.38
C CYS A 148 -10.38 8.82 23.61
N LYS A 149 -11.55 8.67 24.24
CA LYS A 149 -12.57 9.71 24.43
C LYS A 149 -13.03 10.37 23.12
N ILE A 150 -13.08 9.57 22.05
CA ILE A 150 -13.55 10.00 20.74
C ILE A 150 -15.02 9.57 20.60
N PRO A 151 -15.92 10.43 20.08
CA PRO A 151 -17.30 10.04 19.80
C PRO A 151 -17.38 8.78 18.94
N LEU A 152 -18.32 7.90 19.25
CA LEU A 152 -18.51 6.67 18.47
C LEU A 152 -18.78 7.00 17.01
N ARG A 153 -17.91 6.49 16.14
CA ARG A 153 -18.06 6.57 14.68
C ARG A 153 -17.65 5.24 14.09
N ARG A 154 -18.55 4.63 13.32
CA ARG A 154 -18.23 3.42 12.58
C ARG A 154 -17.54 3.79 11.25
N PRO A 155 -16.32 3.29 10.98
CA PRO A 155 -15.68 3.43 9.67
C PRO A 155 -16.51 2.68 8.61
N LEU A 156 -16.66 3.25 7.43
CA LEU A 156 -17.37 2.64 6.31
C LEU A 156 -16.40 1.95 5.34
N GLN A 157 -15.18 2.47 5.26
CA GLN A 157 -14.10 1.98 4.41
C GLN A 157 -12.80 1.90 5.21
N ALA A 158 -11.85 1.09 4.70
CA ALA A 158 -10.52 0.95 5.29
C ALA A 158 -9.79 2.30 5.48
N LYS A 159 -9.95 3.22 4.53
CA LYS A 159 -9.36 4.57 4.61
C LYS A 159 -9.85 5.35 5.83
N ASP A 160 -11.11 5.16 6.23
CA ASP A 160 -11.73 5.92 7.32
C ASP A 160 -11.07 5.58 8.68
N LEU A 161 -10.56 4.36 8.84
CA LEU A 161 -9.72 4.00 9.98
C LEU A 161 -8.49 4.90 10.05
N PHE A 162 -7.79 5.01 8.93
CA PHE A 162 -6.50 5.70 8.85
C PHE A 162 -6.67 7.22 8.82
N GLU A 163 -7.81 7.74 8.38
CA GLU A 163 -8.15 9.17 8.41
C GLU A 163 -8.69 9.64 9.77
N LEU A 164 -8.98 8.74 10.71
CA LEU A 164 -9.53 9.12 12.03
C LEU A 164 -8.71 10.22 12.71
N HIS A 165 -7.38 10.17 12.63
CA HIS A 165 -6.49 11.17 13.23
C HIS A 165 -6.61 12.59 12.66
N MET A 166 -7.25 12.74 11.49
CA MET A 166 -7.54 14.01 10.84
C MET A 166 -8.90 14.58 11.25
N ASP A 167 -9.64 13.87 12.11
CA ASP A 167 -10.94 14.30 12.56
C ASP A 167 -10.85 15.63 13.37
N PRO A 168 -11.72 16.62 13.10
CA PRO A 168 -11.69 17.91 13.79
C PRO A 168 -11.88 17.84 15.32
N PHE A 169 -12.50 16.77 15.85
CA PHE A 169 -12.66 16.55 17.29
C PHE A 169 -11.37 16.07 17.96
N ILE A 170 -10.33 15.71 17.19
CA ILE A 170 -9.07 15.21 17.71
C ILE A 170 -8.06 16.37 17.79
N PRO A 171 -7.52 16.67 18.99
CA PRO A 171 -6.48 17.67 19.15
C PRO A 171 -5.23 17.35 18.29
N PRO A 172 -4.61 18.35 17.62
CA PRO A 172 -3.46 18.12 16.73
C PRO A 172 -2.26 17.41 17.38
N ASP A 173 -2.03 17.64 18.67
CA ASP A 173 -1.02 16.98 19.50
C ASP A 173 -1.31 15.49 19.74
N LYS A 174 -2.59 15.09 19.70
CA LYS A 174 -3.02 13.70 19.85
C LYS A 174 -3.12 12.94 18.53
N ALA A 175 -3.22 13.62 17.39
CA ALA A 175 -3.40 13.01 16.07
C ALA A 175 -2.39 11.87 15.80
N LYS A 176 -1.09 12.09 16.05
CA LYS A 176 -0.05 11.05 15.85
C LYS A 176 -0.24 9.82 16.75
N HIS A 177 -0.73 10.03 17.97
CA HIS A 177 -0.99 8.97 18.94
C HIS A 177 -2.24 8.18 18.57
N ILE A 178 -3.29 8.85 18.10
CA ILE A 178 -4.49 8.19 17.59
C ILE A 178 -4.16 7.32 16.37
N ASN A 179 -3.41 7.85 15.41
CA ASN A 179 -2.98 7.06 14.26
C ASN A 179 -2.14 5.84 14.70
N LEU A 180 -1.27 5.98 15.71
CA LEU A 180 -0.51 4.86 16.29
C LEU A 180 -1.43 3.79 16.91
N ILE A 181 -2.46 4.21 17.66
CA ILE A 181 -3.46 3.35 18.29
C ILE A 181 -4.29 2.60 17.22
N VAL A 182 -4.71 3.28 16.15
CA VAL A 182 -5.40 2.63 15.03
C VAL A 182 -4.53 1.58 14.35
N LEU A 183 -3.23 1.84 14.16
CA LEU A 183 -2.30 0.84 13.63
C LEU A 183 -2.15 -0.35 14.57
N SER A 184 -2.17 -0.12 15.89
CA SER A 184 -2.15 -1.18 16.91
C SER A 184 -3.42 -2.03 16.88
N TYR A 185 -4.58 -1.41 16.69
CA TYR A 185 -5.85 -2.10 16.45
C TYR A 185 -5.79 -3.00 15.21
N CYS A 186 -5.40 -2.45 14.06
CA CYS A 186 -5.30 -3.23 12.82
C CYS A 186 -4.30 -4.39 12.97
N TRP A 187 -3.17 -4.15 13.61
CA TRP A 187 -2.19 -5.19 13.93
C TRP A 187 -2.77 -6.29 14.80
N THR A 188 -3.51 -5.92 15.85
CA THR A 188 -4.10 -6.87 16.80
C THR A 188 -5.19 -7.72 16.13
N ILE A 189 -6.12 -7.13 15.38
CA ILE A 189 -7.13 -7.87 14.62
C ILE A 189 -6.47 -8.90 13.69
N TRP A 190 -5.45 -8.47 12.94
CA TRP A 190 -4.74 -9.38 12.03
C TRP A 190 -4.01 -10.50 12.77
N LYS A 191 -3.38 -10.18 13.91
CA LYS A 191 -2.68 -11.15 14.77
C LYS A 191 -3.67 -12.19 15.32
N VAL A 192 -4.75 -11.75 15.94
CA VAL A 192 -5.78 -12.62 16.54
C VAL A 192 -6.39 -13.52 15.47
N ARG A 193 -6.76 -12.97 14.31
CA ARG A 193 -7.25 -13.76 13.18
C ARG A 193 -6.27 -14.87 12.79
N ASN A 194 -4.97 -14.56 12.70
CA ASN A 194 -3.98 -15.58 12.36
C ASN A 194 -3.81 -16.63 13.47
N GLU A 195 -3.90 -16.24 14.74
CA GLU A 195 -3.90 -17.18 15.87
C GLU A 195 -5.12 -18.13 15.82
N CYS A 196 -6.30 -17.64 15.41
CA CYS A 196 -7.47 -18.49 15.17
C CYS A 196 -7.23 -19.49 14.03
N VAL A 197 -6.64 -19.04 12.91
CA VAL A 197 -6.38 -19.89 11.74
C VAL A 197 -5.32 -20.96 12.03
N PHE A 198 -4.16 -20.56 12.57
CA PHE A 198 -2.98 -21.43 12.64
C PHE A 198 -2.82 -22.12 13.99
N SER A 199 -3.35 -21.54 15.06
CA SER A 199 -3.19 -22.04 16.43
C SER A 199 -4.50 -22.45 17.08
N LYS A 200 -5.64 -22.31 16.39
CA LYS A 200 -6.99 -22.61 16.91
C LYS A 200 -7.31 -21.91 18.24
N LYS A 201 -6.69 -20.76 18.48
CA LYS A 201 -6.93 -19.97 19.68
C LYS A 201 -8.22 -19.19 19.54
N GLU A 202 -9.02 -19.12 20.60
CA GLU A 202 -10.25 -18.33 20.59
C GLU A 202 -9.96 -16.83 20.81
N PRO A 203 -10.67 -15.94 20.10
CA PRO A 203 -10.53 -14.50 20.26
C PRO A 203 -11.15 -14.04 21.59
N SER A 204 -10.60 -13.01 22.22
CA SER A 204 -11.07 -12.54 23.53
C SER A 204 -10.99 -11.01 23.63
N ILE A 205 -12.17 -10.36 23.56
CA ILE A 205 -12.33 -8.89 23.62
C ILE A 205 -11.49 -8.25 24.73
N ARG A 206 -11.55 -8.80 25.95
CA ARG A 206 -10.82 -8.24 27.11
C ARG A 206 -9.30 -8.30 26.93
N PHE A 207 -8.79 -9.43 26.45
CA PHE A 207 -7.35 -9.63 26.24
C PHE A 207 -6.87 -8.80 25.06
N ASP A 208 -7.61 -8.80 23.95
CA ASP A 208 -7.22 -8.14 22.71
C ASP A 208 -7.31 -6.61 22.85
N MET A 209 -8.27 -6.08 23.61
CA MET A 209 -8.29 -4.65 23.95
C MET A 209 -7.07 -4.25 24.80
N LYS A 210 -6.67 -5.09 25.77
CA LYS A 210 -5.45 -4.87 26.55
C LYS A 210 -4.21 -4.93 25.66
N GLU A 211 -4.15 -5.88 24.73
CA GLU A 211 -3.07 -6.02 23.74
C GLU A 211 -2.94 -4.74 22.89
N ILE A 212 -4.05 -4.15 22.42
CA ILE A 212 -4.03 -2.89 21.65
C ILE A 212 -3.38 -1.77 22.46
N ASN A 213 -3.83 -1.58 23.71
CA ASN A 213 -3.34 -0.54 24.60
C ASN A 213 -1.84 -0.74 24.91
N THR A 214 -1.46 -1.93 25.37
CA THR A 214 -0.06 -2.26 25.68
C THR A 214 0.85 -2.18 24.46
N THR A 215 0.42 -2.69 23.31
CA THR A 215 1.21 -2.66 22.07
C THR A 215 1.47 -1.24 21.60
N SER A 216 0.44 -0.39 21.59
CA SER A 216 0.59 1.02 21.22
C SER A 216 1.54 1.77 22.17
N TYR A 217 1.46 1.51 23.48
CA TYR A 217 2.37 2.08 24.47
C TYR A 217 3.81 1.63 24.25
N LEU A 218 4.03 0.32 24.07
CA LEU A 218 5.36 -0.22 23.81
C LEU A 218 5.97 0.35 22.53
N TRP A 219 5.16 0.55 21.49
CA TRP A 219 5.64 1.16 20.25
C TRP A 219 6.06 2.61 20.44
N LEU A 220 5.28 3.36 21.21
CA LEU A 220 5.55 4.74 21.58
C LEU A 220 6.82 4.84 22.45
N ALA A 221 6.83 4.16 23.60
CA ALA A 221 7.92 4.19 24.58
C ALA A 221 9.27 3.79 23.98
N ASN A 222 9.32 2.77 23.11
CA ASN A 222 10.56 2.34 22.48
C ASN A 222 11.07 3.28 21.37
N ARG A 223 10.26 4.26 20.93
CA ARG A 223 10.62 5.21 19.86
C ARG A 223 10.64 6.67 20.31
N THR A 224 10.30 6.93 21.57
CA THR A 224 10.40 8.25 22.19
C THR A 224 11.35 8.18 23.37
N ASN A 225 12.38 9.04 23.41
CA ASN A 225 13.25 9.19 24.57
C ASN A 225 12.59 9.97 25.73
N SER A 226 11.26 10.11 25.75
CA SER A 226 10.58 10.95 26.71
C SER A 226 10.38 10.23 28.05
N SER A 227 10.98 10.77 29.11
CA SER A 227 10.73 10.41 30.50
C SER A 227 9.32 10.79 30.99
N GLU A 228 8.55 11.53 30.19
CA GLU A 228 7.20 11.98 30.56
C GLU A 228 6.08 10.98 30.21
N LEU A 229 6.42 9.90 29.48
CA LEU A 229 5.46 8.93 28.94
C LEU A 229 5.16 7.80 29.93
N ASP A 230 4.41 8.17 30.98
CA ASP A 230 3.95 7.23 32.00
C ASP A 230 2.81 6.34 31.49
N TRP A 231 2.90 5.04 31.78
CA TRP A 231 1.86 4.05 31.50
C TRP A 231 0.52 4.45 32.09
N THR A 232 0.48 5.07 33.29
CA THR A 232 -0.79 5.45 33.92
C THR A 232 -1.52 6.54 33.12
N LYS A 233 -0.77 7.52 32.60
CA LYS A 233 -1.30 8.58 31.73
C LYS A 233 -1.77 8.04 30.39
N TRP A 234 -1.01 7.12 29.80
CA TRP A 234 -1.36 6.48 28.52
C TRP A 234 -2.60 5.59 28.64
N SER A 235 -2.61 4.69 29.61
CA SER A 235 -3.70 3.72 29.82
C SER A 235 -5.03 4.39 30.15
N SER A 236 -5.00 5.56 30.78
CA SER A 236 -6.19 6.38 31.05
C SER A 236 -6.49 7.44 29.98
N PHE A 237 -5.62 7.56 28.97
CA PHE A 237 -5.69 8.56 27.89
C PHE A 237 -5.89 10.00 28.42
N ASN A 238 -5.22 10.33 29.52
CA ASN A 238 -5.39 11.56 30.31
C ASN A 238 -4.22 12.55 30.20
N TYR A 239 -3.39 12.45 29.17
CA TYR A 239 -2.30 13.40 28.92
C TYR A 239 -2.74 14.58 28.04
#